data_AF-A0A317NM70-F1
#
_entry.id   AF-A0A317NM70-F1
#
_cell.length_a   1.000
_cell.length_b   1.000
_cell.length_c   1.000
_cell.angle_alpha   90.00
_cell.angle_beta   90.00
_cell.angle_gamma   90.00
#
_symmetry.space_group_name_H-M   'P 1'
#
loop_
_entity.id
_entity.type
_entity.pdbx_description
1 polymer ?
#
loop_
_entity_poly.entity_id
_entity_poly.type
_entity_poly.pdbx_seq_one_letter_code
_entity_poly.pdbx_strand_id
1 'polypeptide(L)'
;MMLNVSDYSREHKHGTRPSILTTIYAMSILPCTLFMGLIGYMVSEATGTADPIQVFANAVDNTPLLMTTLLFIAFAQVTTNVLNNVVPPTYVLMDVFKLKFATSTVIVGLLAFATFPWKLVQPESAAGLQLFVQTYSAFLGPIFAILVVDYYLIRRRTLDLGKLYDETGPYQGVNYAALIATLVGIAAALTFSAVSWYASLIPAGLTYFLLMKHWAPCQRFRQ
;
A
#
# COMPACT_ATOMS: atom_id res chain seq x y z
N MET A 1 -1.08 1.91 -0.61
CA MET A 1 -0.98 3.37 -0.38
C MET A 1 -0.59 3.73 1.05
N MET A 2 -1.32 3.28 2.09
CA MET A 2 -1.07 3.72 3.47
C MET A 2 0.36 3.45 4.00
N LEU A 3 0.98 2.34 3.61
CA LEU A 3 2.33 1.95 4.06
C LEU A 3 3.45 2.80 3.47
N ASN A 4 3.29 3.29 2.24
CA ASN A 4 4.34 4.00 1.49
C ASN A 4 3.98 5.47 1.26
N VAL A 5 3.03 6.01 2.04
CA VAL A 5 2.64 7.42 1.93
C VAL A 5 3.82 8.36 2.22
N SER A 6 4.82 7.87 2.96
CA SER A 6 6.10 8.53 3.24
C SER A 6 6.83 9.00 1.98
N ASP A 7 6.73 8.24 0.88
CA ASP A 7 7.41 8.54 -0.38
C ASP A 7 6.92 9.86 -0.99
N TYR A 8 5.65 10.22 -0.73
CA TYR A 8 5.08 11.49 -1.18
C TYR A 8 5.16 12.55 -0.10
N SER A 9 4.92 12.19 1.16
CA SER A 9 4.88 13.17 2.25
C SER A 9 6.25 13.80 2.52
N ARG A 10 7.35 13.17 2.11
CA ARG A 10 8.69 13.77 2.20
C ARG A 10 8.87 15.01 1.31
N GLU A 11 8.11 15.11 0.22
CA GLU A 11 8.14 16.26 -0.70
C GLU A 11 7.20 17.40 -0.23
N HIS A 12 6.48 17.18 0.89
CA HIS A 12 5.58 18.17 1.45
C HIS A 12 6.36 19.34 2.07
N LYS A 13 6.00 20.57 1.68
CA LYS A 13 6.59 21.79 2.26
C LYS A 13 6.19 21.92 3.74
N HIS A 14 7.17 22.07 4.62
CA HIS A 14 6.95 22.28 6.04
C HIS A 14 6.20 23.60 6.30
N GLY A 15 5.26 23.58 7.25
CA GLY A 15 4.45 24.76 7.65
C GLY A 15 2.95 24.49 7.74
N THR A 16 2.46 23.40 7.14
CA THR A 16 1.04 23.03 7.23
C THR A 16 0.72 22.33 8.54
N ARG A 17 -0.37 22.73 9.20
CA ARG A 17 -0.86 22.05 10.41
C ARG A 17 -1.33 20.63 10.08
N PRO A 18 -1.10 19.63 10.95
CA PRO A 18 -1.57 18.26 10.73
C PRO A 18 -3.06 18.14 10.45
N SER A 19 -3.90 18.94 11.13
CA SER A 19 -5.35 18.93 10.94
C SER A 19 -5.77 19.34 9.53
N ILE A 20 -5.15 20.38 8.97
CA ILE A 20 -5.43 20.85 7.61
C ILE A 20 -5.02 19.77 6.60
N LEU A 21 -3.87 19.14 6.81
CA LEU A 21 -3.39 18.06 5.95
C LEU A 21 -4.38 16.89 5.96
N THR A 22 -4.84 16.45 7.13
CA THR A 22 -5.84 15.38 7.26
C THR A 22 -7.14 15.76 6.55
N THR A 23 -7.63 16.99 6.71
CA THR A 23 -8.86 17.43 6.04
C THR A 23 -8.72 17.44 4.52
N ILE A 24 -7.60 17.94 3.98
CA ILE A 24 -7.35 17.97 2.54
C ILE A 24 -7.34 16.55 1.97
N TYR A 25 -6.63 15.61 2.61
CA TYR A 25 -6.63 14.22 2.18
C TYR A 25 -8.01 13.57 2.30
N ALA A 26 -8.71 13.79 3.41
CA ALA A 26 -10.05 13.25 3.63
C ALA A 26 -11.04 13.75 2.57
N MET A 27 -11.05 15.06 2.30
CA MET A 27 -11.94 15.67 1.31
C MET A 27 -11.57 15.34 -0.14
N SER A 28 -10.32 14.98 -0.42
CA SER A 28 -9.91 14.57 -1.76
C SER A 28 -10.21 13.09 -2.03
N ILE A 29 -9.99 12.23 -1.04
CA ILE A 29 -10.07 10.76 -1.21
C ILE A 29 -11.48 10.25 -0.95
N LEU A 30 -12.11 10.64 0.17
CA LEU A 30 -13.39 10.04 0.58
C LEU A 30 -14.51 10.29 -0.42
N PRO A 31 -14.79 11.53 -0.89
CA PRO A 31 -15.87 11.76 -1.84
C PRO A 31 -15.62 11.04 -3.16
N CYS A 32 -14.41 11.14 -3.73
CA CYS A 32 -14.06 10.49 -4.99
C CYS A 32 -14.26 8.97 -4.92
N THR A 33 -13.78 8.34 -3.85
CA THR A 33 -13.89 6.88 -3.66
C THR A 33 -15.35 6.47 -3.46
N LEU A 34 -16.11 7.25 -2.70
CA LEU A 34 -17.53 6.99 -2.45
C LEU A 34 -18.37 7.13 -3.73
N PHE A 35 -18.19 8.21 -4.50
CA PHE A 35 -18.89 8.38 -5.78
C PHE A 35 -18.50 7.31 -6.79
N MET A 36 -17.21 6.98 -6.91
CA MET A 36 -16.75 5.91 -7.79
C MET A 36 -17.38 4.56 -7.42
N GLY A 37 -17.42 4.23 -6.13
CA GLY A 37 -18.05 3.00 -5.64
C GLY A 37 -19.56 2.96 -5.90
N LEU A 38 -20.26 4.07 -5.65
CA LEU A 38 -21.71 4.18 -5.90
C LEU A 38 -22.05 4.06 -7.38
N ILE A 39 -21.34 4.79 -8.25
CA ILE A 39 -21.56 4.71 -9.71
C ILE A 39 -21.26 3.30 -10.20
N GLY A 40 -20.16 2.68 -9.77
CA GLY A 40 -19.81 1.31 -10.14
C GLY A 40 -20.88 0.30 -9.70
N TYR A 41 -21.41 0.43 -8.48
CA TYR A 41 -22.49 -0.41 -7.98
C TYR A 41 -23.77 -0.25 -8.82
N MET A 42 -24.23 0.99 -9.02
CA MET A 42 -25.45 1.27 -9.80
C MET A 42 -25.35 0.77 -11.23
N VAL A 43 -24.19 0.97 -11.87
CA VAL A 43 -23.93 0.49 -13.22
C VAL A 43 -23.93 -1.03 -13.27
N SER A 44 -23.21 -1.69 -12.36
CA SER A 44 -23.15 -3.16 -12.34
C SER A 44 -24.52 -3.80 -12.08
N GLU A 45 -25.38 -3.16 -11.28
CA GLU A 45 -26.75 -3.60 -11.07
C GLU A 45 -27.61 -3.42 -12.33
N ALA A 46 -27.42 -2.32 -13.07
CA ALA A 46 -28.18 -2.02 -14.28
C ALA A 46 -27.75 -2.85 -15.51
N THR A 47 -26.46 -3.13 -15.68
CA THR A 47 -25.91 -3.78 -16.88
C THR A 47 -25.55 -5.25 -16.67
N GLY A 48 -25.46 -5.71 -15.41
CA GLY A 48 -24.95 -7.04 -15.07
C GLY A 48 -23.45 -7.22 -15.33
N THR A 49 -22.73 -6.15 -15.71
CA THR A 49 -21.30 -6.17 -16.02
C THR A 49 -20.51 -5.31 -15.05
N ALA A 50 -19.51 -5.91 -14.40
CA ALA A 50 -18.63 -5.22 -13.45
C ALA A 50 -17.46 -4.47 -14.13
N ASP A 51 -17.18 -4.78 -15.40
CA ASP A 51 -16.11 -4.13 -16.17
C ASP A 51 -16.58 -2.78 -16.72
N PRO A 52 -16.05 -1.64 -16.21
CA PRO A 52 -16.48 -0.32 -16.65
C PRO A 52 -16.21 -0.07 -18.12
N ILE A 53 -15.14 -0.65 -18.69
CA ILE A 53 -14.78 -0.46 -20.09
C ILE A 53 -15.86 -1.09 -20.98
N GLN A 54 -16.31 -2.29 -20.62
CA GLN A 54 -17.40 -2.96 -21.34
C GLN A 54 -18.72 -2.23 -21.18
N VAL A 55 -19.00 -1.66 -20.01
CA VAL A 55 -20.19 -0.80 -19.82
C VAL A 55 -20.14 0.37 -20.78
N PHE A 56 -19.05 1.15 -20.78
CA PHE A 56 -18.95 2.33 -21.63
C PHE A 56 -18.96 1.98 -23.12
N ALA A 57 -18.33 0.88 -23.52
CA ALA A 57 -18.32 0.41 -24.90
C ALA A 57 -19.71 -0.02 -25.41
N ASN A 58 -20.58 -0.52 -24.53
CA ASN A 58 -21.92 -0.98 -24.90
C ASN A 58 -23.02 0.07 -24.64
N ALA A 59 -22.81 1.03 -23.73
CA ALA A 59 -23.81 2.01 -23.34
C ALA A 59 -23.70 3.36 -24.09
N VAL A 60 -22.58 3.61 -24.80
CA VAL A 60 -22.33 4.87 -25.51
C VAL A 60 -22.37 4.66 -27.02
N ASP A 61 -23.52 4.97 -27.63
CA ASP A 61 -23.73 4.88 -29.09
C ASP A 61 -22.96 5.96 -29.89
N ASN A 62 -22.39 6.96 -29.21
CA ASN A 62 -21.67 8.07 -29.84
C ASN A 62 -20.15 7.79 -29.89
N THR A 63 -19.66 7.42 -31.08
CA THR A 63 -18.25 7.07 -31.31
C THR A 63 -17.25 8.14 -30.84
N PRO A 64 -17.42 9.44 -31.13
CA PRO A 64 -16.57 10.50 -30.54
C PRO A 64 -16.52 10.53 -29.01
N LEU A 65 -17.67 10.36 -28.34
CA LEU A 65 -17.75 10.36 -26.88
C LEU A 65 -17.07 9.12 -26.28
N LEU A 66 -17.27 7.96 -26.90
CA LEU A 66 -16.61 6.71 -26.51
C LEU A 66 -15.08 6.84 -26.60
N MET A 67 -14.56 7.33 -27.74
CA MET A 67 -13.12 7.52 -27.93
C MET A 67 -12.52 8.47 -26.90
N THR A 68 -13.20 9.59 -26.63
CA THR A 68 -12.74 10.57 -25.63
C THR A 68 -12.71 9.95 -24.23
N THR A 69 -13.74 9.16 -23.87
CA THR A 69 -13.85 8.50 -22.57
C THR A 69 -12.77 7.44 -22.40
N LEU A 70 -12.52 6.60 -23.42
CA LEU A 70 -11.47 5.57 -23.37
C LEU A 70 -10.07 6.18 -23.28
N LEU A 71 -9.80 7.27 -24.02
CA LEU A 71 -8.54 8.00 -23.90
C LEU A 71 -8.36 8.58 -22.49
N PHE A 72 -9.41 9.17 -21.93
CA PHE A 72 -9.38 9.67 -20.55
C PHE A 72 -9.06 8.55 -19.55
N ILE A 73 -9.73 7.40 -19.65
CA ILE A 73 -9.45 6.22 -18.81
C ILE A 73 -8.00 5.77 -18.97
N ALA A 74 -7.48 5.71 -20.19
CA ALA A 74 -6.10 5.31 -20.43
C ALA A 74 -5.08 6.25 -19.75
N PHE A 75 -5.25 7.57 -19.89
CA PHE A 75 -4.39 8.55 -19.23
C PHE A 75 -4.52 8.52 -17.69
N ALA A 76 -5.74 8.39 -17.17
CA ALA A 76 -5.98 8.26 -15.73
C ALA A 76 -5.28 7.01 -15.16
N GLN A 77 -5.30 5.90 -15.91
CA GLN A 77 -4.66 4.66 -15.50
C GLN A 77 -3.13 4.77 -15.51
N VAL A 78 -2.54 5.39 -16.54
CA VAL A 78 -1.09 5.62 -16.62
C VAL A 78 -0.61 6.48 -15.45
N THR A 79 -1.26 7.61 -15.20
CA THR A 79 -0.87 8.54 -14.13
C THR A 79 -0.96 7.90 -12.74
N THR A 80 -2.05 7.17 -12.47
CA THR A 80 -2.25 6.50 -11.17
C THR A 80 -1.25 5.36 -10.96
N ASN A 81 -0.98 4.54 -11.99
CA ASN A 81 -0.05 3.41 -11.87
C ASN A 81 1.41 3.85 -11.71
N VAL A 82 1.84 4.88 -12.43
CA VAL A 82 3.20 5.41 -12.28
C VAL A 82 3.43 5.83 -10.83
N LEU A 83 2.48 6.58 -10.26
CA LEU A 83 2.61 7.05 -8.89
C LEU A 83 2.57 5.89 -7.89
N ASN A 84 1.53 5.05 -7.92
CA ASN A 84 1.28 4.08 -6.85
C ASN A 84 2.09 2.78 -6.97
N ASN A 85 2.39 2.34 -8.19
CA ASN A 85 2.91 1.00 -8.45
C ASN A 85 4.34 0.98 -9.01
N VAL A 86 4.85 2.10 -9.55
CA VAL A 86 6.22 2.16 -10.10
C VAL A 86 7.20 2.81 -9.13
N VAL A 87 6.81 3.93 -8.51
CA VAL A 87 7.69 4.72 -7.64
C VAL A 87 8.15 3.93 -6.39
N PRO A 88 7.26 3.28 -5.60
CA PRO A 88 7.70 2.57 -4.40
C PRO A 88 8.72 1.44 -4.66
N PRO A 89 8.50 0.48 -5.59
CA PRO A 89 9.49 -0.55 -5.84
C PRO A 89 10.77 0.00 -6.48
N THR A 90 10.70 1.12 -7.19
CA THR A 90 11.89 1.79 -7.71
C THR A 90 12.78 2.29 -6.56
N TYR A 91 12.21 2.92 -5.53
CA TYR A 91 13.00 3.34 -4.36
C TYR A 91 13.58 2.15 -3.58
N VAL A 92 12.84 1.05 -3.46
CA VAL A 92 13.36 -0.18 -2.84
C VAL A 92 14.56 -0.73 -3.62
N LEU A 93 14.49 -0.81 -4.95
CA LEU A 93 15.62 -1.25 -5.76
C LEU A 93 16.82 -0.31 -5.68
N MET A 94 16.57 1.01 -5.65
CA MET A 94 17.63 1.99 -5.46
C MET A 94 18.33 1.80 -4.11
N ASP A 95 17.59 1.55 -3.04
CA ASP A 95 18.20 1.39 -1.72
C ASP A 95 18.93 0.05 -1.55
N VAL A 96 18.36 -1.04 -2.05
CA VAL A 96 18.94 -2.39 -1.91
C VAL A 96 20.16 -2.58 -2.83
N PHE A 97 20.04 -2.19 -4.10
CA PHE A 97 21.09 -2.44 -5.10
C PHE A 97 21.95 -1.21 -5.42
N LYS A 98 21.69 -0.07 -4.75
CA LYS A 98 22.40 1.21 -4.95
C LYS A 98 22.40 1.65 -6.43
N LEU A 99 21.32 1.35 -7.14
CA LEU A 99 21.12 1.70 -8.55
C LEU A 99 20.57 3.11 -8.72
N LYS A 100 20.74 3.69 -9.92
CA LYS A 100 20.11 4.96 -10.29
C LYS A 100 18.60 4.78 -10.47
N PHE A 101 17.83 5.87 -10.26
CA PHE A 101 16.38 5.88 -10.41
C PHE A 101 15.94 5.36 -11.80
N ALA A 102 16.48 5.92 -12.88
CA ALA A 102 16.11 5.54 -14.24
C ALA A 102 16.30 4.04 -14.53
N THR A 103 17.44 3.47 -14.13
CA THR A 103 17.74 2.05 -14.28
C THR A 103 16.77 1.19 -13.46
N SER A 104 16.52 1.58 -12.21
CA SER A 104 15.60 0.88 -11.32
C SER A 104 14.17 0.89 -11.86
N THR A 105 13.71 2.03 -12.40
CA THR A 105 12.38 2.16 -13.03
C THR A 105 12.23 1.25 -14.24
N VAL A 106 13.25 1.15 -15.10
CA VAL A 106 13.23 0.25 -16.25
C VAL A 106 13.12 -1.21 -15.79
N ILE A 107 13.90 -1.61 -14.77
CA ILE A 107 13.84 -2.96 -14.21
C ILE A 107 12.46 -3.25 -13.63
N VAL A 108 11.87 -2.33 -12.86
CA VAL A 108 10.49 -2.48 -12.33
C VAL A 108 9.50 -2.66 -13.47
N GLY A 109 9.60 -1.86 -14.55
CA GLY A 109 8.71 -1.99 -15.70
C GLY A 109 8.82 -3.35 -16.40
N LEU A 110 10.05 -3.85 -16.59
CA LEU A 110 10.29 -5.17 -17.18
C LEU A 110 9.77 -6.30 -16.30
N LEU A 111 10.02 -6.23 -14.99
CA LEU A 111 9.51 -7.22 -14.03
C LEU A 111 7.99 -7.20 -13.97
N ALA A 112 7.36 -6.02 -13.94
CA ALA A 112 5.91 -5.89 -13.98
C ALA A 112 5.31 -6.54 -15.24
N PHE A 113 5.92 -6.32 -16.41
CA PHE A 113 5.49 -6.97 -17.64
C PHE A 113 5.67 -8.51 -17.58
N ALA A 114 6.79 -8.98 -17.02
CA ALA A 114 7.09 -10.40 -16.85
C ALA A 114 6.16 -11.14 -15.87
N THR A 115 5.39 -10.42 -15.04
CA THR A 115 4.36 -11.05 -14.18
C THR A 115 3.07 -11.41 -14.94
N PHE A 116 2.95 -11.05 -16.22
CA PHE A 116 1.78 -11.32 -17.06
C PHE A 116 0.44 -10.95 -16.38
N PRO A 117 0.26 -9.71 -15.90
CA PRO A 117 -0.91 -9.32 -15.12
C PRO A 117 -2.24 -9.53 -15.86
N TRP A 118 -2.24 -9.43 -17.19
CA TRP A 118 -3.43 -9.69 -18.03
C TRP A 118 -3.90 -11.15 -17.98
N LYS A 119 -3.04 -12.10 -17.62
CA LYS A 119 -3.44 -13.50 -17.39
C LYS A 119 -4.04 -13.70 -16.00
N LEU A 120 -3.58 -12.93 -15.01
CA LEU A 120 -4.08 -13.00 -13.63
C LEU A 120 -5.49 -12.42 -13.48
N VAL A 121 -5.88 -11.46 -14.32
CA VAL A 121 -7.21 -10.83 -14.29
C VAL A 121 -8.25 -11.54 -15.18
N GLN A 122 -7.90 -12.65 -15.83
CA GLN A 122 -8.88 -13.41 -16.60
C GLN A 122 -9.95 -14.01 -15.69
N PRO A 123 -11.20 -14.18 -16.15
CA PRO A 123 -12.29 -14.74 -15.34
C PRO A 123 -11.96 -16.12 -14.77
N GLU A 124 -11.21 -16.95 -15.51
CA GLU A 124 -10.78 -18.27 -15.04
C GLU A 124 -9.81 -18.19 -13.85
N SER A 125 -9.11 -17.06 -13.71
CA SER A 125 -8.14 -16.77 -12.64
C SER A 125 -8.77 -16.04 -11.45
N ALA A 126 -10.06 -15.71 -11.46
CA ALA A 126 -10.70 -14.86 -10.45
C ALA A 126 -10.57 -15.43 -9.01
N ALA A 127 -10.72 -16.75 -8.85
CA ALA A 127 -10.52 -17.41 -7.56
C ALA A 127 -9.05 -17.32 -7.08
N GLY A 128 -8.10 -17.47 -8.01
CA GLY A 128 -6.67 -17.32 -7.74
C GLY A 128 -6.29 -15.89 -7.38
N LEU A 129 -6.86 -14.91 -8.07
CA LEU A 129 -6.68 -13.49 -7.79
C LEU A 129 -7.23 -13.13 -6.40
N GLN A 130 -8.43 -13.63 -6.05
CA GLN A 130 -9.02 -13.37 -4.75
C GLN A 130 -8.19 -13.99 -3.61
N LEU A 131 -7.72 -15.23 -3.78
CA LEU A 131 -6.81 -15.87 -2.83
C LEU A 131 -5.49 -15.07 -2.69
N PHE A 132 -4.94 -14.60 -3.80
CA PHE A 132 -3.74 -13.77 -3.81
C PHE A 132 -3.95 -12.47 -3.02
N VAL A 133 -5.04 -11.74 -3.30
CA VAL A 133 -5.37 -10.48 -2.60
C VAL A 133 -5.57 -10.72 -1.11
N GLN A 134 -6.27 -11.79 -0.74
CA GLN A 134 -6.51 -12.13 0.66
C GLN A 134 -5.22 -12.48 1.40
N THR A 135 -4.37 -13.28 0.77
CA THR A 135 -3.06 -13.66 1.30
C THR A 135 -2.17 -12.42 1.45
N TYR A 136 -2.08 -11.60 0.41
CA TYR A 136 -1.29 -10.36 0.40
C TYR A 136 -1.75 -9.38 1.49
N SER A 137 -3.06 -9.21 1.67
CA SER A 137 -3.64 -8.36 2.71
C SER A 137 -3.30 -8.82 4.13
N ALA A 138 -3.10 -10.12 4.35
CA ALA A 138 -2.73 -10.68 5.64
C ALA A 138 -1.33 -10.26 6.11
N PHE A 139 -0.40 -9.96 5.19
CA PHE A 139 0.96 -9.53 5.53
C PHE A 139 1.08 -8.02 5.80
N LEU A 140 0.28 -7.22 5.10
CA LEU A 140 0.42 -5.77 5.13
C LEU A 140 -0.18 -5.14 6.39
N GLY A 141 -1.27 -5.71 6.93
CA GLY A 141 -1.89 -5.25 8.18
C GLY A 141 -0.92 -5.27 9.39
N PRO A 142 -0.24 -6.41 9.67
CA PRO A 142 0.76 -6.49 10.74
C PRO A 142 1.89 -5.48 10.58
N ILE A 143 2.43 -5.32 9.36
CA ILE A 143 3.52 -4.38 9.07
C ILE A 143 3.06 -2.95 9.39
N PHE A 144 1.85 -2.58 8.97
CA PHE A 144 1.28 -1.27 9.27
C PHE A 144 1.16 -1.03 10.78
N ALA A 145 0.64 -2.01 11.53
CA ALA A 145 0.51 -1.90 12.97
C ALA A 145 1.86 -1.71 13.67
N ILE A 146 2.89 -2.46 13.27
CA ILE A 146 4.25 -2.33 13.81
C ILE A 146 4.80 -0.93 13.55
N LEU A 147 4.70 -0.41 12.33
CA LEU A 147 5.19 0.93 11.98
C LEU A 147 4.49 2.03 12.81
N VAL A 148 3.17 1.94 12.98
CA VAL A 148 2.40 2.90 13.77
C VAL A 148 2.79 2.83 15.25
N VAL A 149 2.88 1.64 15.83
CA VAL A 149 3.27 1.44 17.23
C VAL A 149 4.70 1.91 17.48
N ASP A 150 5.63 1.58 16.59
CA ASP A 150 7.02 2.00 16.69
C ASP A 150 7.14 3.52 16.71
N TYR A 151 6.55 4.19 15.71
CA TYR A 151 6.68 5.63 15.55
C TYR A 151 5.90 6.42 16.62
N TYR A 152 4.63 6.09 16.88
CA TYR A 152 3.78 6.88 17.77
C TYR A 152 3.90 6.51 19.24
N LEU A 153 4.01 5.22 19.58
CA LEU A 153 3.99 4.78 20.98
C LEU A 153 5.39 4.62 21.58
N ILE A 154 6.30 3.94 20.85
CA ILE A 154 7.65 3.66 21.35
C ILE A 154 8.53 4.90 21.21
N ARG A 155 8.61 5.45 20.00
CA ARG A 155 9.48 6.58 19.66
C ARG A 155 8.83 7.95 19.87
N ARG A 156 7.53 8.00 20.16
CA ARG A 156 6.79 9.25 20.44
C ARG A 156 7.02 10.35 19.39
N ARG A 157 7.10 9.96 18.12
CA ARG A 157 7.36 10.82 16.94
C ARG A 157 8.76 11.44 16.87
N THR A 158 9.72 10.99 17.66
CA THR A 158 11.12 11.43 17.57
C THR A 158 11.95 10.39 16.84
N LEU A 159 12.56 10.78 15.72
CA LEU A 159 13.48 9.96 14.93
C LEU A 159 14.83 10.65 14.82
N ASP A 160 15.89 9.89 15.02
CA ASP A 160 17.26 10.33 14.78
C ASP A 160 17.72 9.79 13.42
N LEU A 161 17.79 10.69 12.43
CA LEU A 161 18.20 10.34 11.07
C LEU A 161 19.65 9.87 11.02
N GLY A 162 20.52 10.39 11.89
CA GLY A 162 21.93 9.99 11.92
C GLY A 162 22.07 8.51 12.26
N LYS A 163 21.31 8.04 13.27
CA LYS A 163 21.28 6.62 13.65
C LYS A 163 20.61 5.73 12.60
N LEU A 164 19.65 6.25 11.83
CA LEU A 164 18.91 5.47 10.83
C LEU A 164 19.77 5.12 9.61
N TYR A 165 20.72 5.99 9.26
CA TYR A 165 21.66 5.79 8.16
C TYR A 165 23.04 5.29 8.62
N ASP A 166 23.24 5.03 9.92
CA ASP A 166 24.47 4.45 10.45
C ASP A 166 24.43 2.91 10.36
N GLU A 167 25.27 2.35 9.49
CA GLU A 167 25.39 0.90 9.28
C GLU A 167 25.83 0.15 10.54
N THR A 168 26.55 0.83 11.44
CA THR A 168 27.03 0.29 12.73
C THR A 168 26.20 0.76 13.92
N GLY A 169 25.12 1.49 13.64
CA GLY A 169 24.28 2.11 14.63
C GLY A 169 23.39 1.13 15.41
N PRO A 170 22.57 1.65 16.32
CA PRO A 170 21.70 0.84 17.18
C PRO A 170 20.67 -0.02 16.42
N TYR A 171 20.40 0.32 15.15
CA TYR A 171 19.44 -0.36 14.29
C TYR A 171 20.08 -1.43 13.39
N GLN A 172 21.37 -1.73 13.56
CA GLN A 172 22.05 -2.73 12.75
C GLN A 172 21.42 -4.14 12.91
N GLY A 173 21.16 -4.76 11.77
CA GLY A 173 20.65 -6.13 11.67
C GLY A 173 19.14 -6.22 11.79
N VAL A 174 18.65 -7.33 12.33
CA VAL A 174 17.22 -7.69 12.29
C VAL A 174 16.57 -7.50 13.67
N ASN A 175 15.40 -6.85 13.69
CA ASN A 175 14.58 -6.75 14.89
C ASN A 175 13.66 -7.97 15.01
N TYR A 176 14.05 -8.94 15.84
CA TYR A 176 13.25 -10.15 16.08
C TYR A 176 11.88 -9.86 16.70
N ALA A 177 11.71 -8.76 17.44
CA ALA A 177 10.39 -8.38 17.94
C ALA A 177 9.42 -8.06 16.80
N ALA A 178 9.90 -7.37 15.76
CA ALA A 178 9.11 -7.07 14.57
C ALA A 178 8.74 -8.35 13.81
N LEU A 179 9.68 -9.30 13.68
CA LEU A 179 9.41 -10.58 13.04
C LEU A 179 8.34 -11.39 13.78
N ILE A 180 8.49 -11.55 15.10
CA ILE A 180 7.52 -12.29 15.92
C ILE A 180 6.15 -11.60 15.88
N ALA A 181 6.10 -10.28 16.01
CA ALA A 181 4.86 -9.53 15.92
C ALA A 181 4.18 -9.69 14.55
N THR A 182 4.95 -9.73 13.47
CA THR A 182 4.45 -9.97 12.12
C THR A 182 3.84 -11.37 12.01
N LEU A 183 4.52 -12.40 12.50
CA LEU A 183 4.02 -13.79 12.50
C LEU A 183 2.73 -13.94 13.31
N VAL A 184 2.65 -13.33 14.49
CA VAL A 184 1.44 -13.32 15.32
C VAL A 184 0.30 -12.58 14.61
N GLY A 185 0.60 -11.45 13.98
CA GLY A 185 -0.37 -10.71 13.16
C GLY A 185 -0.91 -11.51 11.99
N ILE A 186 -0.04 -12.22 11.26
CA ILE A 186 -0.43 -13.09 10.14
C ILE A 186 -1.31 -14.24 10.64
N ALA A 187 -0.94 -14.89 11.74
CA ALA A 187 -1.76 -15.97 12.31
C ALA A 187 -3.18 -15.48 12.66
N ALA A 188 -3.30 -14.29 13.25
CA ALA A 188 -4.60 -13.66 13.50
C ALA A 188 -5.34 -13.31 12.20
N ALA A 189 -4.64 -12.75 11.21
CA ALA A 189 -5.19 -12.39 9.91
C ALA A 189 -5.79 -13.59 9.17
N LEU A 190 -5.10 -14.73 9.21
CA LEU A 190 -5.53 -15.98 8.58
C LEU A 190 -6.70 -16.64 9.32
N THR A 191 -6.76 -16.51 10.65
CA THR A 191 -7.88 -17.02 11.46
C THR A 191 -9.18 -16.26 11.14
N PHE A 192 -9.08 -14.94 10.91
CA PHE A 192 -10.21 -14.07 10.60
C PHE A 192 -10.15 -13.56 9.16
N SER A 193 -10.18 -14.50 8.22
CA SER A 193 -9.88 -14.24 6.80
C SER A 193 -10.78 -13.19 6.12
N ALA A 194 -12.03 -13.01 6.59
CA ALA A 194 -12.97 -12.00 6.07
C ALA A 194 -12.60 -10.56 6.47
N VAL A 195 -11.91 -10.38 7.60
CA VAL A 195 -11.47 -9.08 8.12
C VAL A 195 -9.98 -9.10 8.44
N SER A 196 -9.22 -9.86 7.64
CA SER A 196 -7.83 -10.24 7.90
C SER A 196 -6.95 -9.04 8.22
N TRP A 197 -7.12 -7.95 7.48
CA TRP A 197 -6.42 -6.69 7.72
C TRP A 197 -6.66 -6.16 9.14
N TYR A 198 -7.92 -5.97 9.53
CA TYR A 198 -8.29 -5.39 10.82
C TYR A 198 -7.96 -6.32 11.99
N ALA A 199 -8.22 -7.61 11.83
CA ALA A 199 -7.93 -8.63 12.84
C ALA A 199 -6.45 -8.72 13.18
N SER A 200 -5.58 -8.41 12.22
CA SER A 200 -4.12 -8.45 12.41
C SER A 200 -3.54 -7.28 13.23
N LEU A 201 -4.24 -6.14 13.28
CA LEU A 201 -3.67 -4.88 13.78
C LEU A 201 -3.37 -4.92 15.28
N ILE A 202 -4.37 -5.35 16.08
CA ILE A 202 -4.25 -5.37 17.53
C ILE A 202 -3.23 -6.43 17.99
N PRO A 203 -3.30 -7.69 17.53
CA PRO A 203 -2.34 -8.71 17.93
C PRO A 203 -0.90 -8.36 17.54
N ALA A 204 -0.67 -7.87 16.31
CA ALA A 204 0.66 -7.46 15.87
C ALA A 204 1.19 -6.27 16.68
N GLY A 205 0.37 -5.21 16.80
CA GLY A 205 0.77 -3.99 17.51
C GLY A 205 1.05 -4.23 19.00
N LEU A 206 0.19 -4.98 19.68
CA LEU A 206 0.36 -5.29 21.10
C LEU A 206 1.60 -6.17 21.34
N THR A 207 1.78 -7.21 20.51
CA THR A 207 2.95 -8.10 20.60
C THR A 207 4.24 -7.31 20.39
N TYR A 208 4.28 -6.46 19.37
CA TYR A 208 5.44 -5.61 19.10
C TYR A 208 5.74 -4.66 20.27
N PHE A 209 4.71 -4.00 20.80
CA PHE A 209 4.85 -3.09 21.94
C PHE A 209 5.42 -3.79 23.17
N LEU A 210 4.88 -4.97 23.52
CA LEU A 210 5.32 -5.74 24.68
C LEU A 210 6.76 -6.24 24.50
N LEU A 211 7.09 -6.81 23.34
CA LEU A 211 8.43 -7.32 23.07
C LEU A 211 9.48 -6.19 23.08
N MET A 212 9.18 -5.05 22.47
CA MET A 212 10.09 -3.90 22.50
C MET A 212 10.30 -3.34 23.90
N LYS A 213 9.29 -3.41 24.77
CA LYS A 213 9.39 -2.90 26.15
C LYS A 213 10.12 -3.84 27.09
N HIS A 214 9.90 -5.15 26.96
CA HIS A 214 10.30 -6.14 27.96
C HIS A 214 11.47 -7.03 27.52
N TRP A 215 11.79 -7.11 26.22
CA TRP A 215 12.84 -8.01 25.73
C TRP A 215 14.19 -7.29 25.60
N ALA A 216 15.18 -7.75 26.38
CA ALA A 216 16.51 -7.13 26.46
C ALA A 216 17.23 -6.98 25.11
N PRO A 217 17.22 -7.97 24.18
CA PRO A 217 17.87 -7.85 22.87
C PRO A 217 17.28 -6.74 21.99
N CYS A 218 16.04 -6.34 22.26
CA CYS A 218 15.33 -5.33 21.47
C CYS A 218 15.55 -3.90 21.99
N GLN A 219 16.20 -3.73 23.15
CA GLN A 219 16.43 -2.41 23.75
C GLN A 219 17.32 -1.52 22.87
N ARG A 220 18.27 -2.11 22.12
CA ARG A 220 19.10 -1.36 21.15
C ARG A 220 18.25 -0.61 20.12
N PHE A 221 17.15 -1.21 19.66
CA PHE A 221 16.28 -0.61 18.65
C PHE A 221 15.43 0.55 19.18
N ARG A 222 15.48 0.86 20.49
CA ARG A 222 14.73 1.97 21.10
C ARG A 222 15.55 3.26 21.27
N GLN A 223 16.82 3.22 20.93
CA GLN A 223 17.74 4.36 21.09
C GLN A 223 17.47 5.49 20.10
#